data_AF-A0A8I0JQ64-F1
#
_entry.id   AF-A0A8I0JQ64-F1
#
_cell.length_a   1.000
_cell.length_b   1.000
_cell.length_c   1.000
_cell.angle_alpha   90.00
_cell.angle_beta   90.00
_cell.angle_gamma   90.00
#
_symmetry.space_group_name_H-M   'P 1'
#
loop_
_entity.id
_entity.type
_entity.pdbx_description
1 polymer ?
#
loop_
_entity_poly.entity_id
_entity_poly.type
_entity_poly.pdbx_seq_one_letter_code
_entity_poly.pdbx_strand_id
1 'polypeptide(L)'
;MLALLKSRAWQFLALVLAVLLLWQSLARQVDRVAAFSARADLAMERAAAAAAAAETSERYRKLEGTYRENLDTIARESGQAQARAAADADAARVAAGRLRGDLADYITAHRAAAQARAAAGQCAPDAGALDLLAELQRRADERAGELARIADDARGRGSACERSYDSASLLMRGTQDR
;
A
#
# COMPACT_ATOMS: atom_id res chain seq x y z
N MET A 1 25.10 42.18 90.71
CA MET A 1 25.66 42.25 89.32
C MET A 1 25.52 40.93 88.55
N LEU A 2 25.78 39.75 89.15
CA LEU A 2 25.64 38.45 88.47
C LEU A 2 24.23 38.13 87.90
N ALA A 3 23.14 38.58 88.53
CA ALA A 3 21.78 38.34 88.04
C ALA A 3 21.44 39.08 86.72
N LEU A 4 21.99 40.29 86.54
CA LEU A 4 21.81 41.10 85.31
C LEU A 4 22.61 40.52 84.13
N LEU A 5 23.80 39.97 84.39
CA LEU A 5 24.59 39.25 83.38
C LEU A 5 23.88 37.96 82.93
N LYS A 6 23.29 37.21 83.87
CA LYS A 6 22.55 35.97 83.55
C LYS A 6 21.28 36.23 82.73
N SER A 7 20.58 37.33 83.02
CA SER A 7 19.42 37.78 82.24
C SER A 7 19.80 38.20 80.82
N ARG A 8 20.86 39.01 80.66
CA ARG A 8 21.37 39.37 79.33
C ARG A 8 21.84 38.17 78.52
N ALA A 9 22.48 37.19 79.15
CA ALA A 9 22.90 35.95 78.48
C ALA A 9 21.70 35.15 77.92
N TRP A 10 20.58 35.09 78.64
CA TRP A 10 19.36 34.45 78.16
C TRP A 10 18.69 35.22 77.01
N GLN A 11 18.74 36.54 77.03
CA GLN A 11 18.23 37.38 75.93
C GLN A 11 19.05 37.17 74.64
N PHE A 12 20.38 37.13 74.73
CA PHE A 12 21.23 36.83 73.57
C PHE A 12 20.99 35.42 73.01
N LEU A 13 20.83 34.42 73.88
CA LEU A 13 20.52 33.06 73.46
C LEU A 13 19.17 32.99 72.72
N ALA A 14 18.14 33.66 73.23
CA ALA A 14 16.83 33.73 72.60
C ALA A 14 16.87 34.43 71.24
N LEU A 15 17.64 35.52 71.10
CA LEU A 15 17.83 36.21 69.83
C LEU A 15 18.56 35.34 68.81
N VAL A 16 19.64 34.65 69.21
CA VAL A 16 20.37 33.72 68.32
C VAL A 16 19.45 32.59 67.85
N LEU A 17 18.64 32.01 68.76
CA LEU A 17 17.69 30.97 68.41
C LEU A 17 16.60 31.48 67.44
N ALA A 18 16.07 32.68 67.66
CA ALA A 18 15.10 33.31 66.76
C ALA A 18 15.69 33.57 65.37
N VAL A 19 16.94 34.04 65.29
CA VAL A 19 17.65 34.24 64.02
C VAL A 19 17.89 32.90 63.31
N LEU A 20 18.27 31.84 64.03
CA LEU A 20 18.44 30.50 63.45
C LEU A 20 17.12 29.92 62.92
N LEU A 21 16.02 30.07 63.66
CA LEU A 21 14.70 29.62 63.21
C LEU A 21 14.22 30.43 62.00
N LEU A 22 14.45 31.74 61.99
CA LEU A 22 14.15 32.60 60.84
C LEU A 22 14.98 32.16 59.63
N TRP A 23 16.27 31.93 59.80
CA TRP A 23 17.17 31.43 58.75
C TRP A 23 16.70 30.07 58.19
N GLN A 24 16.38 29.11 59.07
CA GLN A 24 15.86 27.80 58.67
C GLN A 24 14.52 27.89 57.92
N SER A 25 13.64 28.80 58.35
CA SER A 25 12.35 29.01 57.70
C SER A 25 12.51 29.62 56.31
N LEU A 26 13.38 30.62 56.15
CA LEU A 26 13.72 31.21 54.87
C LEU A 26 14.34 30.16 53.92
N ALA A 27 15.30 29.38 54.41
CA ALA A 27 15.92 28.31 53.62
C ALA A 27 14.87 27.30 53.10
N ARG A 28 13.96 26.83 53.96
CA ARG A 28 12.89 25.90 53.54
C ARG A 28 11.90 26.49 52.53
N GLN A 29 11.66 27.80 52.58
CA GLN A 29 10.77 28.45 51.63
C GLN A 29 11.42 28.57 50.25
N VAL A 30 12.74 28.85 50.20
CA VAL A 30 13.52 28.82 48.95
C VAL A 30 13.50 27.42 48.32
N ASP A 31 13.69 26.37 49.12
CA ASP A 31 13.63 24.98 48.64
C ASP A 31 12.25 24.62 48.05
N ARG A 32 11.17 25.09 48.67
CA ARG A 32 9.81 24.87 48.16
C ARG A 32 9.59 25.56 46.82
N VAL A 33 9.99 26.84 46.71
CA VAL A 33 9.88 27.59 45.45
C VAL A 33 10.71 26.93 44.35
N ALA A 34 11.94 26.51 44.67
CA ALA A 34 12.80 25.77 43.73
C ALA A 34 12.19 24.41 43.32
N ALA A 35 11.54 23.70 44.24
CA ALA A 35 10.85 22.45 43.93
C ALA A 35 9.61 22.68 43.06
N PHE A 36 8.88 23.79 43.24
CA PHE A 36 7.75 24.15 42.38
C PHE A 36 8.22 24.53 40.97
N SER A 37 9.27 25.34 40.85
CA SER A 37 9.83 25.69 39.52
C SER A 37 10.34 24.45 38.81
N ALA A 38 11.12 23.60 39.49
CA ALA A 38 11.63 22.36 38.89
C ALA A 38 10.50 21.40 38.43
N ARG A 39 9.39 21.31 39.17
CA ARG A 39 8.22 20.53 38.74
C ARG A 39 7.51 21.15 37.55
N ALA A 40 7.41 22.48 37.50
CA ALA A 40 6.80 23.20 36.39
C ALA A 40 7.65 23.04 35.12
N ASP A 41 8.97 23.16 35.23
CA ASP A 41 9.92 22.95 34.13
C ASP A 41 9.80 21.51 33.59
N LEU A 42 9.82 20.50 34.46
CA LEU A 42 9.65 19.10 34.08
C LEU A 42 8.27 18.83 33.44
N ALA A 43 7.21 19.48 33.95
CA ALA A 43 5.88 19.34 33.36
C ALA A 43 5.83 19.96 31.95
N MET A 44 6.50 21.10 31.75
CA MET A 44 6.59 21.78 30.46
C MET A 44 7.42 20.96 29.46
N GLU A 45 8.56 20.40 29.88
CA GLU A 45 9.36 19.49 29.07
C GLU A 45 8.57 18.25 28.67
N ARG A 46 7.84 17.63 29.60
CA ARG A 46 6.97 16.48 29.31
C ARG A 46 5.84 16.84 28.36
N ALA A 47 5.23 18.01 28.51
CA ALA A 47 4.18 18.49 27.62
C ALA A 47 4.73 18.76 26.21
N ALA A 48 5.91 19.38 26.10
CA ALA A 48 6.59 19.60 24.82
C ALA A 48 6.97 18.27 24.15
N ALA A 49 7.52 17.31 24.91
CA ALA A 49 7.83 15.97 24.42
C ALA A 49 6.56 15.21 23.98
N ALA A 50 5.47 15.30 24.74
CA ALA A 50 4.18 14.70 24.38
C ALA A 50 3.57 15.35 23.13
N ALA A 51 3.67 16.67 22.99
CA ALA A 51 3.21 17.38 21.80
C ALA A 51 4.02 16.99 20.55
N ALA A 52 5.35 16.93 20.66
CA ALA A 52 6.22 16.47 19.57
C ALA A 52 5.94 14.99 19.19
N ALA A 53 5.71 14.12 20.18
CA ALA A 53 5.32 12.74 19.94
C ALA A 53 3.93 12.64 19.27
N ALA A 54 2.97 13.47 19.67
CA ALA A 54 1.65 13.53 19.04
C ALA A 54 1.74 13.98 17.58
N GLU A 55 2.48 15.07 17.30
CA GLU A 55 2.67 15.60 15.95
C GLU A 55 3.32 14.57 15.01
N THR A 56 4.38 13.92 15.47
CA THR A 56 5.04 12.85 14.70
C THR A 56 4.08 11.69 14.43
N SER A 57 3.30 11.25 15.43
CA SER A 57 2.31 10.19 15.26
C SER A 57 1.22 10.55 14.25
N GLU A 58 0.71 11.78 14.27
CA GLU A 58 -0.28 12.25 13.30
C GLU A 58 0.28 12.30 11.88
N ARG A 59 1.53 12.74 11.75
CA ARG A 59 2.23 12.74 10.46
C ARG A 59 2.35 11.33 9.88
N TYR A 60 2.74 10.34 10.69
CA TYR A 60 2.79 8.94 10.25
C TYR A 60 1.41 8.38 9.90
N ARG A 61 0.37 8.69 10.68
CA ARG A 61 -1.01 8.26 10.35
C ARG A 61 -1.51 8.82 9.02
N LYS A 62 -1.23 10.10 8.73
CA LYS A 62 -1.58 10.71 7.44
C LYS A 62 -0.83 10.03 6.29
N LEU A 63 0.46 9.80 6.46
CA LEU A 63 1.30 9.13 5.48
C LEU A 63 0.83 7.70 5.18
N GLU A 64 0.53 6.93 6.23
CA GLU A 64 -0.03 5.59 6.13
C GLU A 64 -1.41 5.59 5.44
N GLY A 65 -2.26 6.58 5.76
CA GLY A 65 -3.56 6.76 5.11
C GLY A 65 -3.44 6.96 3.60
N THR A 66 -2.59 7.89 3.17
CA THR A 66 -2.30 8.14 1.74
C THR A 66 -1.73 6.89 1.06
N TYR A 67 -0.84 6.16 1.73
CA TYR A 67 -0.28 4.92 1.18
C TYR A 67 -1.36 3.84 0.98
N ARG A 68 -2.26 3.65 1.96
CA ARG A 68 -3.39 2.71 1.83
C ARG A 68 -4.30 3.09 0.66
N GLU A 69 -4.64 4.36 0.52
CA GLU A 69 -5.48 4.85 -0.59
C GLU A 69 -4.83 4.60 -1.96
N ASN A 70 -3.51 4.78 -2.06
CA ASN A 70 -2.76 4.47 -3.27
C ASN A 70 -2.82 2.97 -3.59
N LEU A 71 -2.61 2.10 -2.61
CA LEU A 71 -2.70 0.65 -2.80
C LEU A 71 -4.10 0.20 -3.22
N ASP A 72 -5.14 0.75 -2.57
CA ASP A 72 -6.53 0.47 -2.93
C ASP A 72 -6.85 0.92 -4.36
N THR A 73 -6.29 2.04 -4.80
CA THR A 73 -6.42 2.52 -6.17
C THR A 73 -5.71 1.59 -7.15
N ILE A 74 -4.48 1.19 -6.87
CA ILE A 74 -3.72 0.24 -7.69
C ILE A 74 -4.46 -1.09 -7.81
N ALA A 75 -5.03 -1.59 -6.72
CA ALA A 75 -5.81 -2.82 -6.68
C ALA A 75 -7.08 -2.72 -7.53
N ARG A 76 -7.84 -1.62 -7.39
CA ARG A 76 -9.04 -1.37 -8.22
C ARG A 76 -8.70 -1.29 -9.70
N GLU A 77 -7.68 -0.53 -10.07
CA GLU A 77 -7.25 -0.37 -11.47
C GLU A 77 -6.74 -1.68 -12.06
N SER A 78 -5.98 -2.46 -11.28
CA SER A 78 -5.53 -3.80 -11.70
C SER A 78 -6.72 -4.73 -11.92
N GLY A 79 -7.69 -4.74 -11.00
CA GLY A 79 -8.91 -5.54 -11.14
C GLY A 79 -9.72 -5.15 -12.37
N GLN A 80 -9.85 -3.85 -12.67
CA GLN A 80 -10.50 -3.38 -13.89
C GLN A 80 -9.75 -3.80 -15.16
N ALA A 81 -8.42 -3.72 -15.16
CA ALA A 81 -7.60 -4.15 -16.30
C ALA A 81 -7.74 -5.67 -16.55
N GLN A 82 -7.75 -6.47 -15.48
CA GLN A 82 -7.99 -7.92 -15.57
C GLN A 82 -9.39 -8.24 -16.10
N ALA A 83 -10.41 -7.52 -15.65
CA ALA A 83 -11.78 -7.70 -16.14
C ALA A 83 -11.90 -7.37 -17.63
N ARG A 84 -11.22 -6.31 -18.09
CA ARG A 84 -11.16 -5.95 -19.52
C ARG A 84 -10.47 -7.04 -20.34
N ALA A 85 -9.31 -7.51 -19.90
CA ALA A 85 -8.59 -8.59 -20.58
C ALA A 85 -9.43 -9.89 -20.65
N ALA A 86 -10.18 -10.21 -19.58
CA ALA A 86 -11.10 -11.34 -19.59
C ALA A 86 -12.24 -11.17 -20.61
N ALA A 87 -12.84 -9.97 -20.68
CA ALA A 87 -13.87 -9.66 -21.65
C ALA A 87 -13.35 -9.71 -23.10
N ASP A 88 -12.15 -9.21 -23.34
CA ASP A 88 -11.49 -9.28 -24.65
C ASP A 88 -11.20 -10.74 -25.05
N ALA A 89 -10.76 -11.57 -24.11
CA ALA A 89 -10.55 -13.01 -24.33
C ALA A 89 -11.87 -13.76 -24.60
N ASP A 90 -12.97 -13.38 -23.95
CA ASP A 90 -14.31 -13.92 -24.25
C ASP A 90 -14.76 -13.51 -25.67
N ALA A 91 -14.60 -12.24 -26.03
CA ALA A 91 -14.93 -11.75 -27.36
C ALA A 91 -14.12 -12.47 -28.46
N ALA A 92 -12.82 -12.67 -28.23
CA ALA A 92 -11.95 -13.43 -29.13
C ALA A 92 -12.41 -14.89 -29.27
N ARG A 93 -12.82 -15.55 -28.17
CA ARG A 93 -13.38 -16.92 -28.22
C ARG A 93 -14.67 -17.01 -29.02
N VAL A 94 -15.57 -16.03 -28.88
CA VAL A 94 -16.80 -15.97 -29.66
C VAL A 94 -16.50 -15.79 -31.15
N ALA A 95 -15.58 -14.88 -31.50
CA ALA A 95 -15.16 -14.66 -32.89
C ALA A 95 -14.52 -15.92 -33.49
N ALA A 96 -13.62 -16.57 -32.76
CA ALA A 96 -13.01 -17.84 -33.18
C ALA A 96 -14.04 -18.95 -33.35
N GLY A 97 -15.05 -19.04 -32.47
CA GLY A 97 -16.15 -19.98 -32.58
C GLY A 97 -16.96 -19.79 -33.88
N ARG A 98 -17.29 -18.54 -34.22
CA ARG A 98 -17.97 -18.20 -35.48
C ARG A 98 -17.13 -18.58 -36.70
N LEU A 99 -15.84 -18.21 -36.70
CA LEU A 99 -14.93 -18.54 -37.80
C LEU A 99 -14.80 -20.06 -38.01
N ARG A 100 -14.78 -20.86 -36.94
CA ARG A 100 -14.78 -22.33 -37.04
C ARG A 100 -16.07 -22.86 -37.66
N GLY A 101 -17.22 -22.26 -37.32
CA GLY A 101 -18.50 -22.58 -37.94
C GLY A 101 -18.52 -22.29 -39.44
N ASP A 102 -18.16 -21.05 -39.80
CA ASP A 102 -18.09 -20.62 -41.20
C ASP A 102 -17.12 -21.49 -42.02
N LEU A 103 -15.98 -21.87 -41.42
CA LEU A 103 -15.00 -22.77 -42.03
C LEU A 103 -15.57 -24.19 -42.22
N ALA A 104 -16.31 -24.72 -41.24
CA ALA A 104 -16.94 -26.04 -41.35
C ALA A 104 -18.01 -26.08 -42.46
N ASP A 105 -18.81 -25.02 -42.57
CA ASP A 105 -19.80 -24.86 -43.64
C ASP A 105 -19.12 -24.77 -45.01
N TYR A 106 -18.04 -23.97 -45.11
CA TYR A 106 -17.24 -23.86 -46.32
C TYR A 106 -16.65 -25.21 -46.74
N ILE A 107 -16.04 -25.95 -45.80
CA ILE A 107 -15.48 -27.29 -46.06
C ILE A 107 -16.59 -28.23 -46.56
N THR A 108 -17.75 -28.22 -45.92
CA THR A 108 -18.88 -29.08 -46.29
C THR A 108 -19.39 -28.78 -47.70
N ALA A 109 -19.61 -27.50 -48.02
CA ALA A 109 -20.02 -27.07 -49.36
C ALA A 109 -18.97 -27.42 -50.42
N HIS A 110 -17.69 -27.26 -50.11
CA HIS A 110 -16.59 -27.59 -51.01
C HIS A 110 -16.51 -29.10 -51.27
N ARG A 111 -16.71 -29.95 -50.25
CA ARG A 111 -16.78 -31.41 -50.43
C ARG A 111 -17.96 -31.82 -51.32
N ALA A 112 -19.14 -31.25 -51.11
CA ALA A 112 -20.31 -31.54 -51.95
C ALA A 112 -20.05 -31.16 -53.43
N ALA A 113 -19.46 -30.00 -53.67
CA ALA A 113 -19.08 -29.56 -55.02
C ALA A 113 -18.01 -30.47 -55.65
N ALA A 114 -17.01 -30.91 -54.87
CA ALA A 114 -15.98 -31.85 -55.33
C ALA A 114 -16.59 -33.21 -55.74
N GLN A 115 -17.52 -33.74 -54.94
CA GLN A 115 -18.25 -34.98 -55.25
C GLN A 115 -19.10 -34.83 -56.53
N ALA A 116 -19.78 -33.70 -56.70
CA ALA A 116 -20.55 -33.42 -57.92
C ALA A 116 -19.66 -33.36 -59.18
N ARG A 117 -18.48 -32.75 -59.09
CA ARG A 117 -17.49 -32.72 -60.20
C ARG A 117 -16.96 -34.12 -60.52
N ALA A 118 -16.68 -34.93 -59.49
CA ALA A 118 -16.26 -36.32 -59.65
C ALA A 118 -17.33 -37.16 -60.35
N ALA A 119 -18.60 -37.01 -59.96
CA ALA A 119 -19.74 -37.67 -60.61
C ALA A 119 -19.91 -37.24 -62.08
N ALA A 120 -19.53 -36.01 -62.43
CA ALA A 120 -19.52 -35.48 -63.80
C ALA A 120 -18.28 -35.89 -64.62
N GLY A 121 -17.42 -36.80 -64.10
CA GLY A 121 -16.23 -37.29 -64.79
C GLY A 121 -15.03 -36.34 -64.78
N GLN A 122 -15.07 -35.28 -63.97
CA GLN A 122 -13.94 -34.37 -63.77
C GLN A 122 -13.02 -34.88 -62.65
N CYS A 123 -11.76 -34.41 -62.66
CA CYS A 123 -10.80 -34.77 -61.62
C CYS A 123 -11.28 -34.28 -60.24
N ALA A 124 -11.36 -35.18 -59.27
CA ALA A 124 -11.79 -34.87 -57.91
C ALA A 124 -10.63 -34.23 -57.12
N PRO A 125 -10.78 -33.01 -56.57
CA PRO A 125 -9.74 -32.41 -55.73
C PRO A 125 -9.60 -33.17 -54.39
N ASP A 126 -8.39 -33.20 -53.82
CA ASP A 126 -8.12 -33.78 -52.50
C ASP A 126 -8.76 -32.94 -51.39
N ALA A 127 -9.76 -33.52 -50.71
CA ALA A 127 -10.45 -32.88 -49.59
C ALA A 127 -9.65 -32.94 -48.28
N GLY A 128 -8.70 -33.86 -48.15
CA GLY A 128 -7.95 -34.09 -46.90
C GLY A 128 -7.00 -32.96 -46.54
N ALA A 129 -6.44 -32.27 -47.53
CA ALA A 129 -5.57 -31.11 -47.31
C ALA A 129 -6.30 -29.95 -46.60
N LEU A 130 -7.57 -29.73 -46.94
CA LEU A 130 -8.40 -28.67 -46.35
C LEU A 130 -8.74 -28.99 -44.88
N ASP A 131 -9.02 -30.27 -44.59
CA ASP A 131 -9.29 -30.76 -43.23
C ASP A 131 -8.05 -30.65 -42.33
N LEU A 132 -6.87 -30.98 -42.87
CA LEU A 132 -5.60 -30.82 -42.16
C LEU A 132 -5.33 -29.35 -41.80
N LEU A 133 -5.52 -28.43 -42.75
CA LEU A 133 -5.34 -27.00 -42.50
C LEU A 133 -6.32 -26.47 -41.46
N ALA A 134 -7.59 -26.92 -41.49
CA ALA A 134 -8.58 -26.54 -40.49
C ALA A 134 -8.21 -27.04 -39.09
N GLU A 135 -7.73 -28.27 -38.97
CA GLU A 135 -7.27 -28.83 -37.70
C GLU A 135 -6.00 -28.14 -37.18
N LEU A 136 -5.05 -27.83 -38.06
CA LEU A 136 -3.85 -27.06 -37.70
C LEU A 136 -4.21 -25.66 -37.21
N GLN A 137 -5.13 -24.98 -37.91
CA GLN A 137 -5.63 -23.67 -37.49
C GLN A 137 -6.31 -23.75 -36.12
N ARG A 138 -7.13 -24.78 -35.87
CA ARG A 138 -7.81 -24.98 -34.59
C ARG A 138 -6.80 -25.13 -33.45
N ARG A 139 -5.80 -26.00 -33.60
CA ARG A 139 -4.76 -26.22 -32.58
C ARG A 139 -3.90 -24.97 -32.36
N ALA A 140 -3.55 -24.26 -33.43
CA ALA A 140 -2.78 -23.04 -33.34
C ALA A 140 -3.54 -21.94 -32.57
N ASP A 141 -4.83 -21.76 -32.88
CA ASP A 141 -5.71 -20.79 -32.21
C ASP A 141 -5.91 -21.14 -30.72
N GLU A 142 -6.18 -22.40 -30.40
CA GLU A 142 -6.30 -22.87 -29.01
C GLU A 142 -5.02 -22.61 -28.22
N ARG A 143 -3.86 -22.95 -28.80
CA ARG A 143 -2.57 -22.72 -28.15
C ARG A 143 -2.26 -21.22 -27.98
N ALA A 144 -2.58 -20.41 -28.99
CA ALA A 144 -2.44 -18.96 -28.90
C ALA A 144 -3.31 -18.38 -27.78
N GLY A 145 -4.55 -18.86 -27.63
CA GLY A 145 -5.46 -18.45 -26.55
C GLY A 145 -4.93 -18.82 -25.16
N GLU A 146 -4.35 -20.00 -24.98
CA GLU A 146 -3.72 -20.39 -23.72
C GLU A 146 -2.54 -19.47 -23.36
N LEU A 147 -1.68 -19.16 -24.34
CA LEU A 147 -0.53 -18.28 -24.15
C LEU A 147 -0.96 -16.85 -23.85
N ALA A 148 -1.98 -16.34 -24.56
CA ALA A 148 -2.54 -15.02 -24.32
C ALA A 148 -3.06 -14.88 -22.89
N ARG A 149 -3.82 -15.87 -22.41
CA ARG A 149 -4.33 -15.89 -21.02
C ARG A 149 -3.21 -15.84 -19.99
N ILE A 150 -2.13 -16.62 -20.19
CA ILE A 150 -0.97 -16.59 -19.28
C ILE A 150 -0.28 -15.22 -19.33
N ALA A 151 -0.12 -14.64 -20.51
CA ALA A 151 0.51 -13.35 -20.70
C ALA A 151 -0.29 -12.21 -20.05
N ASP A 152 -1.61 -12.18 -20.23
CA ASP A 152 -2.49 -11.18 -19.64
C ASP A 152 -2.50 -11.26 -18.11
N ASP A 153 -2.53 -12.47 -17.58
CA ASP A 153 -2.50 -12.73 -16.15
C ASP A 153 -1.14 -12.35 -15.51
N ALA A 154 -0.03 -12.69 -16.19
CA ALA A 154 1.31 -12.26 -15.78
C ALA A 154 1.48 -10.75 -15.84
N ARG A 155 1.03 -10.10 -16.92
CA ARG A 155 1.05 -8.63 -17.08
C ARG A 155 0.20 -7.93 -16.03
N GLY A 156 -1.00 -8.46 -15.75
CA GLY A 156 -1.91 -7.93 -14.75
C GLY A 156 -1.29 -7.89 -13.35
N ARG A 157 -0.65 -9.00 -12.93
CA ARG A 157 0.07 -9.07 -11.66
C ARG A 157 1.35 -8.23 -11.66
N GLY A 158 2.15 -8.30 -12.72
CA GLY A 158 3.41 -7.59 -12.84
C GLY A 158 3.23 -6.09 -12.72
N SER A 159 2.30 -5.52 -13.51
CA SER A 159 2.00 -4.09 -13.47
C SER A 159 1.47 -3.62 -12.11
N ALA A 160 0.67 -4.43 -11.41
CA ALA A 160 0.22 -4.10 -10.06
C ALA A 160 1.39 -4.07 -9.05
N CYS A 161 2.32 -5.03 -9.16
CA CYS A 161 3.52 -5.10 -8.33
C CYS A 161 4.43 -3.89 -8.56
N GLU A 162 4.72 -3.56 -9.83
CA GLU A 162 5.54 -2.41 -10.21
C GLU A 162 4.94 -1.09 -9.67
N ARG A 163 3.65 -0.85 -9.90
CA ARG A 163 2.98 0.36 -9.37
C ARG A 163 2.99 0.43 -7.85
N SER A 164 2.82 -0.70 -7.17
CA SER A 164 2.87 -0.75 -5.70
C SER A 164 4.27 -0.42 -5.18
N TYR A 165 5.30 -0.96 -5.84
CA TYR A 165 6.69 -0.65 -5.54
C TYR A 165 7.01 0.83 -5.79
N ASP A 166 6.59 1.38 -6.93
CA ASP A 166 6.77 2.80 -7.25
C ASP A 166 6.11 3.68 -6.19
N SER A 167 4.88 3.36 -5.78
CA SER A 167 4.17 4.06 -4.70
C SER A 167 4.95 4.04 -3.38
N ALA A 168 5.45 2.87 -2.98
CA ALA A 168 6.26 2.73 -1.77
C ALA A 168 7.61 3.48 -1.89
N SER A 169 8.23 3.47 -3.06
CA SER A 169 9.49 4.16 -3.31
C SER A 169 9.36 5.69 -3.22
N LEU A 170 8.25 6.23 -3.73
CA LEU A 170 7.92 7.65 -3.62
C LEU A 170 7.68 8.06 -2.16
N LEU A 171 7.03 7.18 -1.38
CA LEU A 171 6.84 7.37 0.05
C LEU A 171 8.19 7.51 0.78
N MET A 172 9.10 6.57 0.55
CA MET A 172 10.42 6.54 1.18
C MET A 172 11.27 7.77 0.80
N ARG A 173 11.27 8.16 -0.48
CA ARG A 173 11.98 9.37 -0.92
C ARG A 173 11.40 10.65 -0.32
N GLY A 174 10.07 10.75 -0.28
CA GLY A 174 9.38 11.88 0.36
C GLY A 174 9.62 11.98 1.86
N THR A 175 10.01 10.89 2.52
CA THR A 175 10.46 10.92 3.92
C THR A 175 11.94 11.28 4.10
N GLN A 176 12.77 11.16 3.06
CA GLN A 176 14.23 11.36 3.11
C GLN A 176 14.68 12.76 2.67
N ASP A 177 13.90 13.44 1.82
CA ASP A 177 14.15 14.83 1.39
C ASP A 177 13.71 15.90 2.43
N ARG A 178 13.50 15.53 3.70
CA ARG A 178 13.17 16.45 4.80
C ARG A 178 13.92 16.11 6.07
#